data_AF-J5K593-F1
#
_entry.id   AF-J5K593-F1
#
_cell.length_a   1.000
_cell.length_b   1.000
_cell.length_c   1.000
_cell.angle_alpha   90.00
_cell.angle_beta   90.00
_cell.angle_gamma   90.00
#
_symmetry.space_group_name_H-M   'P 1'
#
loop_
_entity.id
_entity.type
_entity.pdbx_description
1 polymer ?
#
loop_
_entity_poly.entity_id
_entity_poly.type
_entity_poly.pdbx_seq_one_letter_code
_entity_poly.pdbx_strand_id
1 'polypeptide(L)'
;MIKTQLASDKFAMTISMACVAHCFFTPTFLILTSGIFSFSFDNEFVHKLIVLIAVPVSIYALSLGYKNHKTASFMPTGIIGLCILVLVVALGESTLGEFGEKGLTLLGSIMVAFAHYRNHQICRKLECNNCHE
;
A
#
# COMPACT_ATOMS: atom_id res chain seq x y z
N MET A 1 15.03 8.59 -13.57
CA MET A 1 14.06 8.85 -14.66
C MET A 1 12.71 9.13 -14.04
N ILE A 2 12.18 10.34 -14.24
CA ILE A 2 10.96 10.81 -13.56
C ILE A 2 9.72 10.03 -14.01
N LYS A 3 9.57 9.77 -15.32
CA LYS A 3 8.44 8.99 -15.88
C LYS A 3 8.30 7.59 -15.25
N THR A 4 9.42 6.89 -15.03
CA THR A 4 9.42 5.56 -14.39
C THR A 4 8.94 5.62 -12.95
N GLN A 5 9.30 6.68 -12.23
CA GLN A 5 8.87 6.87 -10.85
C GLN A 5 7.37 7.17 -10.76
N LEU A 6 6.85 8.05 -11.64
CA LEU A 6 5.42 8.33 -11.71
C LEU A 6 4.60 7.06 -11.93
N ALA A 7 5.08 6.15 -12.79
CA ALA A 7 4.45 4.86 -13.05
C ALA A 7 4.53 3.92 -11.83
N SER A 8 5.68 3.80 -11.18
CA SER A 8 5.85 2.93 -10.01
C SER A 8 5.08 3.43 -8.78
N ASP A 9 5.03 4.75 -8.55
CA ASP A 9 4.21 5.36 -7.48
C ASP A 9 2.71 5.10 -7.71
N LYS A 10 2.24 5.21 -8.97
CA LYS A 10 0.84 4.92 -9.32
C LYS A 10 0.51 3.45 -9.09
N PHE A 11 1.41 2.55 -9.45
CA PHE A 11 1.21 1.11 -9.24
C PHE A 11 1.19 0.75 -7.75
N ALA A 12 2.15 1.26 -6.98
CA ALA A 12 2.21 1.07 -5.53
C ALA A 12 0.94 1.57 -4.84
N MET A 13 0.50 2.80 -5.15
CA MET A 13 -0.74 3.38 -4.61
C MET A 13 -1.97 2.55 -4.97
N THR A 14 -2.05 2.04 -6.21
CA THR A 14 -3.17 1.21 -6.65
C THR A 14 -3.24 -0.09 -5.86
N ILE A 15 -2.11 -0.75 -5.63
CA ILE A 15 -2.04 -1.97 -4.81
C ILE A 15 -2.46 -1.68 -3.36
N SER A 16 -1.99 -0.58 -2.76
CA SER A 16 -2.38 -0.19 -1.40
C SER A 16 -3.89 0.10 -1.29
N MET A 17 -4.48 0.80 -2.28
CA MET A 17 -5.93 1.05 -2.31
C MET A 17 -6.73 -0.24 -2.53
N ALA A 18 -6.24 -1.17 -3.33
CA ALA A 18 -6.85 -2.49 -3.47
C ALA A 18 -6.84 -3.26 -2.14
N CYS A 19 -5.77 -3.14 -1.35
CA CYS A 19 -5.69 -3.73 -0.01
C CYS A 19 -6.74 -3.13 0.94
N VAL A 20 -6.88 -1.80 0.95
CA VAL A 20 -7.92 -1.10 1.73
C VAL A 20 -9.33 -1.55 1.32
N ALA A 21 -9.61 -1.57 0.02
CA ALA A 21 -10.90 -1.98 -0.50
C ALA A 21 -11.21 -3.44 -0.14
N HIS A 22 -10.24 -4.35 -0.30
CA HIS A 22 -10.39 -5.75 0.10
C HIS A 22 -10.69 -5.89 1.60
N CYS A 23 -9.91 -5.25 2.47
CA CYS A 23 -10.12 -5.30 3.92
C CYS A 23 -11.48 -4.76 4.36
N PHE A 24 -12.09 -3.83 3.61
CA PHE A 24 -13.40 -3.25 3.93
C PHE A 24 -14.58 -4.02 3.29
N PHE A 25 -14.49 -4.34 2.00
CA PHE A 25 -15.62 -4.91 1.25
C PHE A 25 -15.75 -6.41 1.41
N THR A 26 -14.65 -7.15 1.58
CA THR A 26 -14.70 -8.59 1.83
C THR A 26 -15.56 -8.95 3.06
N PRO A 27 -15.36 -8.36 4.26
CA PRO A 27 -16.19 -8.69 5.41
C PRO A 27 -17.66 -8.28 5.20
N THR A 28 -17.93 -7.13 4.58
CA THR A 28 -19.31 -6.72 4.25
C THR A 28 -19.99 -7.69 3.30
N PHE A 29 -19.29 -8.13 2.26
CA PHE A 29 -19.81 -9.06 1.28
C PHE A 29 -20.10 -10.42 1.91
N LEU A 30 -19.19 -10.96 2.73
CA LEU A 30 -19.38 -12.23 3.44
C LEU A 30 -20.61 -12.21 4.36
N ILE A 31 -20.84 -11.10 5.09
CA ILE A 31 -22.04 -10.95 5.94
C ILE A 31 -23.31 -10.98 5.07
N LEU A 32 -23.31 -10.28 3.93
CA LEU A 32 -24.46 -10.16 3.03
C LEU A 32 -24.75 -11.44 2.22
N THR A 33 -23.72 -12.20 1.85
CA THR A 33 -23.83 -13.40 0.99
C THR A 33 -23.80 -14.72 1.76
N SER A 34 -23.80 -14.67 3.09
CA SER A 34 -23.69 -15.80 4.03
C SER A 34 -24.67 -16.97 3.84
N GLY A 35 -25.50 -16.97 2.78
CA GLY A 35 -26.38 -18.07 2.40
C GLY A 35 -26.15 -18.74 1.02
N ILE A 36 -25.29 -18.24 0.10
CA ILE A 36 -25.37 -18.71 -1.31
C ILE A 36 -24.03 -19.09 -1.97
N PHE A 37 -22.86 -18.66 -1.48
CA PHE A 37 -21.60 -18.87 -2.23
C PHE A 37 -20.45 -19.39 -1.36
N SER A 38 -20.31 -20.72 -1.28
CA SER A 38 -19.16 -21.41 -0.66
C SER A 38 -17.92 -21.45 -1.57
N PHE A 39 -17.75 -20.48 -2.47
CA PHE A 39 -16.49 -20.26 -3.18
C PHE A 39 -15.67 -19.23 -2.41
N SER A 40 -15.31 -19.56 -1.17
CA SER A 40 -14.37 -18.74 -0.39
C SER A 40 -13.01 -18.83 -1.05
N PHE A 41 -12.69 -17.88 -1.93
CA PHE A 41 -11.31 -17.50 -2.13
C PHE A 41 -10.72 -17.19 -0.76
N ASP A 42 -9.67 -17.92 -0.39
CA ASP A 42 -9.07 -17.80 0.93
C ASP A 42 -8.51 -16.38 1.10
N ASN A 43 -9.24 -15.55 1.85
CA ASN A 43 -8.95 -14.12 2.00
C ASN A 43 -7.54 -13.88 2.54
N GLU A 44 -7.02 -14.83 3.32
CA GLU A 44 -5.69 -14.80 3.87
C GLU A 44 -4.61 -14.93 2.78
N PHE A 45 -4.85 -15.79 1.78
CA PHE A 45 -3.91 -15.97 0.66
C PHE A 45 -3.82 -14.72 -0.21
N VAL A 46 -4.96 -14.14 -0.58
CA VAL A 46 -5.01 -12.91 -1.39
C VAL A 46 -4.35 -11.76 -0.63
N HIS A 47 -4.63 -11.62 0.67
CA HIS A 47 -4.01 -10.61 1.52
C HIS A 47 -2.48 -10.72 1.55
N LYS A 48 -1.96 -11.93 1.83
CA LYS A 48 -0.51 -12.19 1.85
C LYS A 48 0.14 -11.92 0.50
N LEU A 49 -0.51 -12.29 -0.60
CA LEU A 49 -0.02 -12.04 -1.96
C LEU A 49 0.06 -10.54 -2.27
N ILE A 50 -0.94 -9.76 -1.87
CA ILE A 50 -0.95 -8.30 -2.04
C ILE A 50 0.23 -7.68 -1.28
N VAL A 51 0.46 -8.06 -0.02
CA VAL A 51 1.59 -7.54 0.78
C VAL A 51 2.93 -7.95 0.16
N LEU A 52 3.06 -9.21 -0.28
CA LEU A 52 4.27 -9.73 -0.93
C LEU A 52 4.67 -8.92 -2.17
N ILE A 53 3.70 -8.43 -2.94
CA ILE A 53 3.93 -7.59 -4.13
C ILE A 53 4.10 -6.12 -3.73
N ALA A 54 3.28 -5.61 -2.80
CA ALA A 54 3.29 -4.21 -2.39
C ALA A 54 4.64 -3.81 -1.79
N VAL A 55 5.25 -4.66 -0.97
CA VAL A 55 6.53 -4.37 -0.29
C VAL A 55 7.68 -4.08 -1.27
N PRO A 56 8.06 -4.97 -2.19
CA PRO A 56 9.17 -4.72 -3.11
C PRO A 56 8.89 -3.55 -4.06
N VAL A 57 7.64 -3.40 -4.52
CA VAL A 57 7.23 -2.29 -5.39
C VAL A 57 7.36 -0.95 -4.67
N SER A 58 6.90 -0.87 -3.41
CA SER A 58 6.94 0.35 -2.61
C SER A 58 8.37 0.74 -2.28
N ILE A 59 9.22 -0.23 -1.89
CA ILE A 59 10.65 0.00 -1.65
C ILE A 59 11.34 0.56 -2.90
N TYR A 60 11.08 -0.05 -4.06
CA TYR A 60 11.63 0.41 -5.33
C TYR A 60 11.19 1.85 -5.65
N ALA A 61 9.88 2.14 -5.57
CA ALA A 61 9.31 3.44 -5.90
C ALA A 61 9.80 4.56 -4.95
N LEU A 62 9.85 4.29 -3.64
CA LEU A 62 10.36 5.25 -2.64
C LEU A 62 11.86 5.51 -2.83
N SER A 63 12.65 4.47 -3.10
CA SER A 63 14.09 4.61 -3.36
C SER A 63 14.36 5.44 -4.62
N LEU A 64 13.55 5.26 -5.66
CA LEU A 64 13.62 6.07 -6.88
C LEU A 64 13.20 7.52 -6.63
N GLY A 65 12.16 7.75 -5.82
CA GLY A 65 11.72 9.06 -5.34
C GLY A 65 12.83 9.83 -4.64
N TYR A 66 13.51 9.19 -3.69
CA TYR A 66 14.63 9.81 -2.99
C TYR A 66 15.75 10.23 -3.95
N LYS A 67 16.09 9.37 -4.92
CA LYS A 67 17.11 9.67 -5.94
C LYS A 67 16.72 10.85 -6.84
N ASN A 68 15.45 10.96 -7.23
CA ASN A 68 15.00 11.98 -8.17
C ASN A 68 14.76 13.36 -7.51
N HIS A 69 14.22 13.41 -6.28
CA HIS A 69 13.88 14.69 -5.64
C HIS A 69 14.92 15.17 -4.62
N LYS A 70 15.86 14.30 -4.19
CA LYS A 70 16.83 14.53 -3.10
C LYS A 70 16.20 14.97 -1.77
N THR A 71 14.91 14.71 -1.56
CA THR A 71 14.17 15.00 -0.33
C THR A 71 13.53 13.73 0.21
N ALA A 72 13.64 13.52 1.53
CA ALA A 72 13.10 12.36 2.22
C ALA A 72 11.76 12.64 2.92
N SER A 73 11.11 13.78 2.68
CA SER A 73 10.06 14.29 3.58
C SER A 73 8.88 13.34 3.84
N PHE A 74 8.56 12.43 2.92
CA PHE A 74 7.45 11.46 3.07
C PHE A 74 7.89 10.00 3.01
N MET A 75 9.20 9.75 2.90
CA MET A 75 9.77 8.40 2.87
C MET A 75 9.65 7.68 4.23
N PRO A 76 9.89 8.33 5.39
CA PRO A 76 9.66 7.70 6.70
C PRO A 76 8.23 7.19 6.89
N THR A 77 7.22 7.95 6.44
CA THR A 77 5.82 7.53 6.54
C THR A 77 5.56 6.25 5.75
N GLY A 78 6.11 6.15 4.54
CA GLY A 78 6.01 4.94 3.71
C GLY A 78 6.72 3.74 4.34
N ILE A 79 7.93 3.94 4.90
CA ILE A 79 8.70 2.90 5.58
C ILE A 79 7.94 2.39 6.83
N ILE A 80 7.42 3.29 7.66
CA ILE A 80 6.63 2.91 8.84
C ILE A 80 5.40 2.11 8.43
N GLY A 81 4.67 2.57 7.40
CA GLY A 81 3.53 1.83 6.86
C GLY A 81 3.90 0.42 6.37
N LEU A 82 5.02 0.28 5.66
CA LEU A 82 5.54 -1.01 5.23
C LEU A 82 5.94 -1.92 6.40
N CYS A 83 6.62 -1.38 7.41
CA CYS A 83 6.96 -2.13 8.61
C CYS A 83 5.73 -2.65 9.33
N ILE A 84 4.67 -1.84 9.41
CA ILE A 84 3.38 -2.27 9.99
C ILE A 84 2.81 -3.44 9.17
N LEU A 85 2.75 -3.33 7.83
CA LEU A 85 2.23 -4.40 6.98
C LEU A 85 3.02 -5.71 7.11
N VAL A 86 4.35 -5.63 7.13
CA VAL A 86 5.21 -6.81 7.33
C VAL A 86 5.01 -7.42 8.71
N LEU A 87 4.90 -6.58 9.75
CA LEU A 87 4.70 -7.03 11.12
C LEU A 87 3.36 -7.77 11.27
N VAL A 88 2.29 -7.24 10.68
CA VAL A 88 0.97 -7.88 10.72
C VAL A 88 1.01 -9.26 10.06
N VAL A 89 1.63 -9.39 8.88
CA VAL A 89 1.77 -10.69 8.20
C VAL A 89 2.65 -11.66 8.99
N ALA A 90 3.68 -11.18 9.68
CA ALA A 90 4.58 -12.02 10.48
C ALA A 90 3.94 -12.53 11.78
N LEU A 91 3.11 -11.70 12.42
CA LEU A 91 2.42 -12.04 13.68
C LEU A 91 1.15 -12.88 13.41
N GLY A 92 0.41 -12.55 12.36
CA GLY A 92 -0.83 -13.23 11.98
C GLY A 92 -1.98 -13.10 12.99
N GLU A 93 -3.13 -13.64 12.61
CA GLU A 93 -4.38 -13.54 13.38
C GLU A 93 -4.26 -14.14 14.78
N SER A 94 -3.53 -15.25 14.93
CA SER A 94 -3.43 -15.99 16.19
C SER A 94 -2.82 -15.16 17.33
N THR A 95 -2.03 -14.14 17.02
CA THR A 95 -1.40 -13.27 18.02
C THR A 95 -2.04 -11.89 18.12
N LEU A 96 -2.48 -11.31 17.00
CA LEU A 96 -3.09 -9.97 16.94
C LEU A 96 -4.61 -9.96 17.13
N GLY A 97 -5.26 -11.10 16.92
CA GLY A 97 -6.70 -11.22 16.79
C GLY A 97 -7.22 -10.61 15.48
N GLU A 98 -8.41 -11.03 15.07
CA GLU A 98 -9.05 -10.61 13.81
C GLU A 98 -9.14 -9.07 13.67
N PHE A 99 -9.52 -8.38 14.74
CA PHE A 99 -9.66 -6.92 14.73
C PHE A 99 -8.30 -6.21 14.67
N GLY A 100 -7.28 -6.74 15.35
CA GLY A 100 -5.94 -6.19 15.36
C GLY A 100 -5.26 -6.31 14.00
N GLU A 101 -5.35 -7.49 13.37
CA GLU A 101 -4.84 -7.74 12.03
C GLU A 101 -5.45 -6.78 11.01
N LYS A 102 -6.79 -6.69 10.96
CA LYS A 102 -7.52 -5.82 10.03
C LYS A 102 -7.21 -4.34 10.28
N GLY A 103 -7.26 -3.90 11.54
CA GLY A 103 -7.03 -2.50 11.92
C GLY A 103 -5.62 -2.02 11.59
N LEU A 104 -4.59 -2.80 11.94
CA LEU A 104 -3.20 -2.45 11.65
C LEU A 104 -2.89 -2.51 10.14
N THR A 105 -3.45 -3.47 9.42
CA THR A 105 -3.27 -3.53 7.96
C THR A 105 -3.90 -2.32 7.27
N LEU A 106 -5.10 -1.93 7.68
CA LEU A 106 -5.78 -0.74 7.14
C LEU A 106 -4.92 0.51 7.38
N LEU A 107 -4.44 0.68 8.61
CA LEU A 107 -3.57 1.79 8.98
C LEU A 107 -2.27 1.81 8.15
N GLY A 108 -1.57 0.67 8.07
CA GLY A 108 -0.35 0.53 7.27
C GLY A 108 -0.58 0.82 5.78
N SER A 109 -1.67 0.32 5.21
CA SER A 109 -2.03 0.54 3.80
C SER A 109 -2.32 2.01 3.50
N ILE A 110 -3.04 2.71 4.38
CA ILE A 110 -3.31 4.16 4.24
C ILE A 110 -2.01 4.96 4.31
N MET A 111 -1.10 4.62 5.23
CA MET A 111 0.20 5.29 5.35
C MET A 111 1.05 5.13 4.08
N VAL A 112 1.13 3.91 3.53
CA VAL A 112 1.87 3.65 2.28
C VAL A 112 1.24 4.38 1.09
N ALA A 113 -0.09 4.31 0.95
CA ALA A 113 -0.80 5.03 -0.12
C ALA A 113 -0.57 6.55 -0.04
N PHE A 114 -0.65 7.12 1.17
CA PHE A 114 -0.40 8.54 1.40
C PHE A 114 1.05 8.92 1.06
N ALA A 115 2.03 8.11 1.44
CA ALA A 115 3.44 8.35 1.12
C ALA A 115 3.67 8.40 -0.40
N HIS A 116 3.12 7.44 -1.16
CA HIS A 116 3.21 7.45 -2.63
C HIS A 116 2.46 8.62 -3.26
N TYR A 117 1.32 9.03 -2.71
CA TYR A 117 0.59 10.21 -3.20
C TYR A 117 1.43 11.47 -3.07
N ARG A 118 2.08 11.68 -1.92
CA ARG A 118 2.96 12.82 -1.71
C ARG A 118 4.22 12.72 -2.58
N ASN A 119 4.80 11.54 -2.73
CA ASN A 119 5.97 11.29 -3.58
C ASN A 119 5.67 11.64 -5.04
N HIS A 120 4.51 11.21 -5.55
CA HIS A 120 4.04 11.52 -6.90
C HIS A 120 3.81 13.03 -7.10
N GLN A 121 3.21 13.71 -6.13
CA GLN A 121 2.98 15.17 -6.20
C GLN A 121 4.28 15.97 -6.26
N ILE A 122 5.33 15.57 -5.53
CA ILE A 122 6.66 16.22 -5.63
C ILE A 122 7.23 16.03 -7.03
N CYS A 123 7.13 14.81 -7.57
CA CYS A 123 7.60 14.48 -8.90
C CYS A 123 6.95 15.37 -9.98
N ARG A 124 5.62 15.53 -9.91
CA ARG A 124 4.87 16.43 -10.81
C ARG A 124 5.28 17.90 -10.71
N LYS A 125 5.59 18.38 -9.50
CA LYS A 125 6.08 19.76 -9.30
C LYS A 125 7.45 19.97 -9.96
N LEU A 126 8.34 18.99 -9.84
CA LEU A 126 9.66 19.05 -10.48
C LEU A 126 9.57 19.00 -12.02
N GLU A 127 8.68 18.16 -12.59
CA GLU A 127 8.45 18.19 -14.04
C GLU A 127 7.88 19.54 -14.52
N CYS A 128 6.97 20.14 -13.75
CA CYS A 128 6.40 21.45 -14.08
C CYS A 128 7.46 22.56 -14.07
N ASN A 129 8.34 22.58 -13.06
CA ASN A 129 9.43 23.55 -12.99
C ASN A 129 10.38 23.43 -14.19
N ASN A 130 10.73 22.21 -14.59
CA ASN A 130 11.60 21.97 -15.75
C ASN A 130 10.98 22.42 -17.10
N CYS A 131 9.67 22.67 -17.18
CA CYS A 131 9.00 23.20 -18.38
C CYS A 131 9.00 24.74 -18.45
N HIS A 132 9.33 25.41 -17.35
CA HIS A 132 9.32 26.86 -17.22
C HIS A 132 10.70 27.45 -16.89
N GLU A 133 11.76 26.63 -17.00
CA GLU A 133 13.17 27.05 -16.99
C GLU A 133 13.66 27.40 -18.40
#